data_AF-A0A2P4ZZQ3-F1
#
_entry.id   AF-A0A2P4ZZQ3-F1
#
_cell.length_a   1.000
_cell.length_b   1.000
_cell.length_c   1.000
_cell.angle_alpha   90.00
_cell.angle_beta   90.00
_cell.angle_gamma   90.00
#
_symmetry.space_group_name_H-M   'P 1'
#
loop_
_entity.id
_entity.type
_entity.pdbx_description
1 polymer ?
#
loop_
_entity_poly.entity_id
_entity_poly.type
_entity_poly.pdbx_seq_one_letter_code
_entity_poly.pdbx_strand_id
1 'polypeptide(L)'
;MAATSQAQAQARASQSDTPMENDGAAPESQDTPADGDNNNNNNNNNGDARTSTPQPPPPAPPIVPGPRATRFQELYAQSLKRTLAKLKWDNFAACYPTVASKAEPVLKQVQTQMAEKLAEKCEREFESILIARQVVPKLNDLESLVADATHRRISSAPDAPKPTPPHLLPAKDILSAHLAPSLASHQSLLNAKLQTAQSHNAILYEQIRSQRAEIEALLGSLEAAVGDVRSANAALAPVVDQLAAEARDVDKAVSE
;
A
#
# COMPACT_ATOMS: atom_id res chain seq x y z
N MET A 1 41.79 49.02 17.43
CA MET A 1 42.90 48.18 16.92
C MET A 1 42.28 46.88 16.43
N ALA A 2 41.99 46.81 15.13
CA ALA A 2 42.75 46.01 14.14
C ALA A 2 42.40 44.51 14.26
N ALA A 3 41.55 43.96 13.39
CA ALA A 3 41.84 43.38 12.05
C ALA A 3 41.74 41.84 12.16
N THR A 4 40.75 41.20 11.53
CA THR A 4 40.77 40.64 10.16
C THR A 4 41.79 39.53 9.96
N SER A 5 41.33 38.29 9.67
CA SER A 5 41.97 37.30 8.77
C SER A 5 41.11 36.01 8.73
N GLN A 6 40.30 35.82 7.68
CA GLN A 6 40.49 34.86 6.56
C GLN A 6 40.32 33.38 6.96
N ALA A 7 39.28 32.67 6.50
CA ALA A 7 38.96 32.25 5.12
C ALA A 7 39.94 31.20 4.56
N GLN A 8 39.49 29.95 4.43
CA GLN A 8 39.90 29.10 3.31
C GLN A 8 38.87 27.99 3.05
N ALA A 9 38.07 28.22 2.02
CA ALA A 9 37.44 27.20 1.20
C ALA A 9 38.48 26.70 0.19
N GLN A 10 38.51 25.40 -0.09
CA GLN A 10 39.10 24.88 -1.33
C GLN A 10 38.37 23.63 -1.78
N ALA A 11 37.55 23.83 -2.81
CA ALA A 11 37.10 22.82 -3.74
C ALA A 11 38.27 22.35 -4.61
N ARG A 12 38.31 21.06 -4.95
CA ARG A 12 39.01 20.59 -6.14
C ARG A 12 38.26 19.41 -6.75
N ALA A 13 37.82 19.62 -7.98
CA ALA A 13 37.22 18.64 -8.86
C ALA A 13 38.27 18.08 -9.85
N SER A 14 37.91 16.94 -10.45
CA SER A 14 38.41 16.37 -11.72
C SER A 14 39.74 15.61 -11.68
N GLN A 15 40.03 14.54 -12.44
CA GLN A 15 39.37 13.56 -13.35
C GLN A 15 40.54 12.72 -13.93
N SER A 16 40.36 11.41 -14.20
CA SER A 16 40.92 10.60 -15.32
C SER A 16 40.91 9.11 -14.95
N ASP A 17 40.07 8.27 -15.55
CA ASP A 17 40.27 7.52 -16.81
C ASP A 17 41.30 6.37 -16.73
N THR A 18 40.84 5.12 -16.73
CA THR A 18 41.02 4.17 -17.86
C THR A 18 40.27 2.83 -17.66
N PRO A 19 39.86 2.14 -18.74
CA PRO A 19 39.02 0.94 -18.74
C PRO A 19 39.77 -0.36 -19.08
N MET A 20 39.18 -1.52 -18.78
CA MET A 20 39.42 -2.77 -19.52
C MET A 20 38.13 -3.60 -19.63
N GLU A 21 37.74 -3.88 -20.88
CA GLU A 21 37.06 -5.10 -21.35
C GLU A 21 37.76 -6.36 -20.76
N ASN A 22 37.18 -7.54 -20.56
CA ASN A 22 36.45 -8.32 -21.56
C ASN A 22 35.99 -9.68 -20.95
N ASP A 23 34.92 -10.21 -21.53
CA ASP A 23 34.55 -11.62 -21.74
C ASP A 23 34.43 -12.66 -20.60
N GLY A 24 33.30 -13.38 -20.65
CA GLY A 24 33.38 -14.84 -20.78
C GLY A 24 32.57 -15.71 -19.82
N ALA A 25 31.38 -16.11 -20.29
CA ALA A 25 30.82 -17.47 -20.22
C ALA A 25 30.54 -18.16 -18.85
N ALA A 26 29.26 -18.49 -18.67
CA ALA A 26 28.78 -19.63 -17.86
C ALA A 26 29.30 -20.97 -18.44
N PRO A 27 29.33 -22.05 -17.62
CA PRO A 27 28.19 -22.98 -17.69
C PRO A 27 27.79 -23.66 -16.37
N GLU A 28 26.59 -24.24 -16.41
CA GLU A 28 25.98 -25.20 -15.49
C GLU A 28 26.79 -26.49 -15.28
N SER A 29 26.65 -27.10 -14.10
CA SER A 29 26.63 -28.55 -13.80
C SER A 29 26.27 -28.69 -12.30
N GLN A 30 25.04 -29.06 -11.91
CA GLN A 30 24.58 -30.44 -11.63
C GLN A 30 25.63 -31.36 -11.02
N ASP A 31 25.45 -31.71 -9.74
CA ASP A 31 25.67 -33.07 -9.22
C ASP A 31 24.97 -33.26 -7.86
N THR A 32 24.05 -34.22 -7.83
CA THR A 32 23.50 -34.90 -6.65
C THR A 32 24.46 -35.99 -6.19
N PRO A 33 24.40 -36.39 -4.90
CA PRO A 33 24.06 -37.80 -4.66
C PRO A 33 23.07 -38.01 -3.51
N ALA A 34 22.42 -39.17 -3.62
CA ALA A 34 21.30 -39.65 -2.84
C ALA A 34 21.70 -40.49 -1.60
N ASP A 35 20.64 -40.82 -0.87
CA ASP A 35 20.40 -41.98 0.02
C ASP A 35 20.75 -41.94 1.51
N GLY A 36 19.69 -42.20 2.29
CA GLY A 36 19.69 -42.41 3.74
C GLY A 36 18.27 -42.44 4.32
N ASP A 37 17.49 -43.46 3.94
CA ASP A 37 16.17 -43.82 4.50
C ASP A 37 16.14 -43.85 6.04
N ASN A 38 15.09 -43.27 6.66
CA ASN A 38 14.23 -44.04 7.57
C ASN A 38 12.94 -43.31 8.04
N ASN A 39 11.83 -44.00 7.78
CA ASN A 39 10.66 -44.21 8.64
C ASN A 39 9.63 -43.09 8.90
N ASN A 40 8.68 -43.01 7.96
CA ASN A 40 7.25 -43.29 8.16
C ASN A 40 6.69 -43.15 9.59
N ASN A 41 5.92 -42.09 9.85
CA ASN A 41 4.70 -42.24 10.64
C ASN A 41 3.57 -41.38 10.09
N ASN A 42 2.57 -42.11 9.61
CA ASN A 42 1.34 -41.70 8.99
C ASN A 42 0.38 -41.16 10.07
N ASN A 43 -0.10 -39.93 9.95
CA ASN A 43 -1.37 -39.57 10.59
C ASN A 43 -2.16 -38.59 9.72
N ASN A 44 -3.05 -39.19 8.94
CA ASN A 44 -4.17 -38.56 8.26
C ASN A 44 -4.97 -37.68 9.22
N ASN A 45 -5.12 -36.41 8.88
CA ASN A 45 -6.35 -35.66 9.19
C ASN A 45 -6.68 -34.75 8.01
N ASN A 46 -7.50 -35.29 7.12
CA ASN A 46 -8.23 -34.55 6.09
C ASN A 46 -9.20 -33.58 6.76
N GLY A 47 -9.05 -32.29 6.47
CA GLY A 47 -10.00 -31.23 6.78
C GLY A 47 -9.92 -30.13 5.72
N ASP A 48 -10.63 -30.34 4.61
CA ASP A 48 -11.14 -29.37 3.65
C ASP A 48 -10.28 -28.12 3.35
N ALA A 49 -9.26 -28.30 2.50
CA ALA A 49 -8.68 -27.20 1.74
C ALA A 49 -9.69 -26.69 0.70
N ARG A 50 -10.53 -25.73 1.11
CA ARG A 50 -11.34 -24.95 0.18
C ARG A 50 -10.40 -24.17 -0.73
N THR A 51 -10.35 -24.58 -2.00
CA THR A 51 -9.89 -23.79 -3.13
C THR A 51 -10.65 -22.46 -3.13
N SER A 52 -10.04 -21.40 -2.62
CA SER A 52 -10.55 -20.04 -2.73
C SER A 52 -10.36 -19.55 -4.17
N THR A 53 -11.40 -19.73 -4.98
CA THR A 53 -11.55 -19.00 -6.24
C THR A 53 -11.54 -17.49 -5.96
N PRO A 54 -10.82 -16.66 -6.74
CA PRO A 54 -10.90 -15.21 -6.62
C PRO A 54 -12.34 -14.74 -6.85
N GLN A 55 -12.97 -14.19 -5.83
CA GLN A 55 -14.31 -13.63 -5.90
C GLN A 55 -14.33 -12.48 -6.94
N PRO A 56 -15.27 -12.45 -7.90
CA PRO A 56 -15.43 -11.34 -8.83
C PRO A 56 -15.64 -10.03 -8.04
N PRO A 57 -15.07 -8.90 -8.49
CA PRO A 57 -15.28 -7.61 -7.82
C PRO A 57 -16.79 -7.31 -7.74
N PRO A 58 -17.27 -6.73 -6.62
CA PRO A 58 -18.68 -6.40 -6.47
C PRO A 58 -19.14 -5.47 -7.61
N PRO A 59 -20.39 -5.59 -8.08
CA PRO A 59 -20.92 -4.74 -9.13
C PRO A 59 -20.79 -3.28 -8.70
N ALA A 60 -20.17 -2.47 -9.55
CA ALA A 60 -20.02 -1.04 -9.31
C ALA A 60 -21.39 -0.41 -9.03
N PRO A 61 -21.50 0.49 -8.04
CA PRO A 61 -22.77 1.15 -7.74
C PRO A 61 -23.30 1.86 -8.99
N PRO A 62 -24.63 1.92 -9.18
CA PRO A 62 -25.21 2.61 -10.32
C PRO A 62 -24.70 4.06 -10.33
N ILE A 63 -24.17 4.49 -11.47
CA ILE A 63 -23.64 5.84 -11.64
C ILE A 63 -24.83 6.80 -11.62
N VAL A 64 -25.10 7.38 -10.46
CA VAL A 64 -26.18 8.37 -10.30
C VAL A 64 -25.75 9.68 -10.98
N PRO A 65 -26.56 10.26 -11.89
CA PRO A 65 -26.24 11.53 -12.51
C PRO A 65 -26.11 12.65 -11.47
N GLY A 66 -24.95 13.31 -11.45
CA GLY A 66 -24.72 14.51 -10.63
C GLY A 66 -25.44 15.75 -11.20
N PRO A 67 -25.46 16.86 -10.47
CA PRO A 67 -26.24 18.06 -10.82
C PRO A 67 -25.89 18.62 -12.20
N ARG A 68 -24.61 18.56 -12.59
CA ARG A 68 -24.16 19.00 -13.92
C ARG A 68 -24.57 18.02 -15.02
N ALA A 69 -24.52 16.72 -14.77
CA ALA A 69 -24.94 15.70 -15.72
C ALA A 69 -26.44 15.79 -16.00
N THR A 70 -27.26 15.98 -14.95
CA THR A 70 -28.71 16.21 -15.08
C THR A 70 -29.00 17.46 -15.90
N ARG A 71 -28.36 18.60 -15.59
CA ARG A 71 -28.52 19.83 -16.38
C ARG A 71 -28.11 19.66 -17.84
N PHE A 72 -27.07 18.88 -18.12
CA PHE A 72 -26.64 18.60 -19.49
C PHE A 72 -27.71 17.83 -20.27
N GLN A 73 -28.31 16.80 -19.66
CA GLN A 73 -29.40 16.03 -20.25
C GLN A 73 -30.66 16.88 -20.45
N GLU A 74 -31.02 17.70 -19.47
CA GLU A 74 -32.16 18.64 -19.56
C GLU A 74 -31.97 19.65 -20.69
N LEU A 75 -30.78 20.25 -20.80
CA LEU A 75 -30.46 21.23 -21.84
C LEU A 75 -30.54 20.57 -23.22
N TYR A 76 -30.01 19.35 -23.37
CA TYR A 76 -30.13 18.60 -24.61
C TYR A 76 -31.60 18.37 -24.99
N ALA A 77 -32.41 17.82 -24.08
CA ALA A 77 -33.82 17.57 -24.33
C ALA A 77 -34.60 18.85 -24.68
N GLN A 78 -34.30 19.97 -24.00
CA GLN A 78 -34.89 21.27 -24.30
C GLN A 78 -34.46 21.80 -25.68
N SER A 79 -33.18 21.64 -26.03
CA SER A 79 -32.66 22.09 -27.32
C SER A 79 -33.27 21.31 -28.49
N LEU A 80 -33.41 19.98 -28.35
CA LEU A 80 -34.06 19.11 -29.32
C LEU A 80 -35.53 19.47 -29.48
N LYS A 81 -36.26 19.67 -28.38
CA LYS A 81 -37.66 20.13 -28.45
C LYS A 81 -37.78 21.48 -29.18
N ARG A 82 -36.85 22.40 -28.95
CA ARG A 82 -36.84 23.71 -29.60
C ARG A 82 -36.52 23.63 -31.09
N THR A 83 -35.62 22.74 -31.51
CA THR A 83 -35.32 22.54 -32.94
C THR A 83 -36.51 21.87 -33.65
N LEU A 84 -37.12 20.86 -33.04
CA LEU A 84 -38.33 20.23 -33.58
C LEU A 84 -39.53 21.17 -33.63
N ALA A 85 -39.67 22.09 -32.67
CA ALA A 85 -40.72 23.11 -32.70
C ALA A 85 -40.60 24.08 -33.91
N LYS A 86 -39.41 24.21 -34.51
CA LYS A 86 -39.24 24.99 -35.76
C LYS A 86 -39.78 24.26 -36.98
N LEU A 87 -39.87 22.93 -36.94
CA LEU A 87 -40.51 22.10 -37.95
C LEU A 87 -42.04 22.09 -37.81
N LYS A 88 -42.64 23.22 -37.41
CA LYS A 88 -44.10 23.37 -37.32
C LYS A 88 -44.74 23.43 -38.71
N TRP A 89 -46.03 23.11 -38.76
CA TRP A 89 -46.80 23.02 -39.99
C TRP A 89 -46.70 24.28 -40.86
N ASP A 90 -46.83 25.48 -40.29
CA ASP A 90 -46.77 26.73 -41.04
C ASP A 90 -45.46 26.90 -41.83
N ASN A 91 -44.33 26.54 -41.21
CA ASN A 91 -43.02 26.65 -41.83
C ASN A 91 -42.82 25.58 -42.91
N PHE A 92 -43.40 24.40 -42.72
CA PHE A 92 -43.29 23.29 -43.66
C PHE A 92 -44.21 23.48 -44.87
N ALA A 93 -45.44 23.94 -44.66
CA ALA A 93 -46.41 24.23 -45.71
C ALA A 93 -45.98 25.40 -46.60
N ALA A 94 -45.31 26.42 -46.04
CA ALA A 94 -44.75 27.54 -46.80
C ALA A 94 -43.71 27.10 -47.85
N CYS A 95 -42.95 26.04 -47.56
CA CYS A 95 -41.95 25.49 -48.49
C CYS A 95 -42.58 24.61 -49.59
N TYR A 96 -43.81 24.13 -49.40
CA TYR A 96 -44.49 23.19 -50.29
C TYR A 96 -45.94 23.62 -50.63
N PRO A 97 -46.17 24.82 -51.18
CA PRO A 97 -47.52 25.40 -51.33
C PRO A 97 -48.43 24.61 -52.28
N THR A 98 -47.89 24.01 -53.33
CA THR A 98 -48.64 23.21 -54.31
C THR A 98 -49.12 21.87 -53.75
N VAL A 99 -48.35 21.28 -52.84
CA VAL A 99 -48.64 19.99 -52.21
C VAL A 99 -49.52 20.18 -50.98
N ALA A 100 -49.31 21.26 -50.23
CA ALA A 100 -50.14 21.65 -49.11
C ALA A 100 -51.61 21.91 -49.53
N SER A 101 -51.84 22.48 -50.73
CA SER A 101 -53.19 22.72 -51.25
C SER A 101 -53.89 21.49 -51.83
N LYS A 102 -53.13 20.52 -52.37
CA LYS A 102 -53.69 19.33 -53.05
C LYS A 102 -53.76 18.08 -52.17
N ALA A 103 -52.84 17.94 -51.22
CA ALA A 103 -52.67 16.75 -50.41
C ALA A 103 -52.20 17.10 -48.99
N GLU A 104 -52.90 18.03 -48.33
CA GLU A 104 -52.67 18.41 -46.94
C GLU A 104 -52.51 17.22 -45.96
N PRO A 105 -53.38 16.19 -45.96
CA PRO A 105 -53.27 15.11 -44.98
C PRO A 105 -51.99 14.28 -45.15
N VAL A 106 -51.55 14.05 -46.38
CA VAL A 106 -50.31 13.31 -46.68
C VAL A 106 -49.10 14.11 -46.22
N LEU A 107 -49.09 15.41 -46.50
CA LEU A 107 -47.97 16.28 -46.12
C LEU A 107 -47.86 16.44 -44.59
N LYS A 108 -48.99 16.54 -43.88
CA LYS A 108 -49.03 16.53 -42.40
C LYS A 108 -48.47 15.22 -41.84
N GLN A 109 -48.84 14.08 -42.43
CA GLN A 109 -48.32 12.79 -42.02
C GLN A 109 -46.80 12.69 -42.20
N VAL A 110 -46.27 13.17 -43.35
CA VAL A 110 -44.82 13.20 -43.61
C VAL A 110 -44.08 14.10 -42.63
N GLN A 111 -44.62 15.28 -42.34
CA GLN A 111 -44.04 16.21 -41.36
C GLN A 111 -43.95 15.56 -39.96
N THR A 112 -45.05 14.98 -39.48
CA THR A 112 -45.10 14.30 -38.18
C THR A 112 -44.13 13.13 -38.13
N GLN A 113 -44.14 12.27 -39.15
CA GLN A 113 -43.24 11.13 -39.23
C GLN A 113 -41.77 11.56 -39.27
N MET A 114 -41.44 12.63 -40.01
CA MET A 114 -40.08 13.16 -40.08
C MET A 114 -39.64 13.73 -38.73
N ALA A 115 -40.50 14.49 -38.05
CA ALA A 115 -40.21 15.04 -36.72
C ALA A 115 -40.02 13.94 -35.67
N GLU A 116 -40.88 12.93 -35.67
CA GLU A 116 -40.78 11.77 -34.77
C GLU A 116 -39.51 10.94 -35.02
N LYS A 117 -39.22 10.62 -36.28
CA LYS A 117 -38.03 9.82 -36.63
C LYS A 117 -36.74 10.58 -36.36
N LEU A 118 -36.73 11.90 -36.54
CA LEU A 118 -35.60 12.73 -36.16
C LEU A 118 -35.41 12.75 -34.64
N ALA A 119 -36.49 12.92 -33.88
CA ALA A 119 -36.44 12.86 -32.41
C ALA A 119 -35.85 11.53 -31.92
N GLU A 120 -36.42 10.41 -32.38
CA GLU A 120 -36.03 9.05 -32.00
C GLU A 120 -34.56 8.77 -32.32
N LYS A 121 -34.09 9.16 -33.51
CA LYS A 121 -32.68 9.00 -33.89
C LYS A 121 -31.75 9.88 -33.05
N CYS A 122 -32.11 11.14 -32.83
CA CYS A 122 -31.30 12.04 -32.02
C CYS A 122 -31.19 11.57 -30.57
N GLU A 123 -32.27 11.09 -29.96
CA GLU A 123 -32.25 10.56 -28.59
C GLU A 123 -31.35 9.32 -28.48
N ARG A 124 -31.47 8.38 -29.42
CA ARG A 124 -30.65 7.17 -29.46
C ARG A 124 -29.16 7.47 -29.65
N GLU A 125 -28.83 8.34 -30.61
CA GLU A 125 -27.43 8.71 -30.85
C GLU A 125 -26.84 9.46 -29.65
N PHE A 126 -27.62 10.30 -28.98
CA PHE A 126 -27.16 11.00 -27.80
C PHE A 126 -26.89 10.05 -26.63
N GLU A 127 -27.78 9.09 -26.40
CA GLU A 127 -27.57 8.05 -25.39
C GLU A 127 -26.32 7.21 -25.70
N SER A 128 -26.15 6.81 -26.96
CA SER A 128 -24.95 6.13 -27.45
C SER A 128 -23.68 6.94 -27.17
N ILE A 129 -23.69 8.24 -27.46
CA ILE A 129 -22.55 9.13 -27.20
C ILE A 129 -22.28 9.30 -25.70
N LEU A 130 -23.32 9.41 -24.87
CA LEU A 130 -23.19 9.52 -23.41
C LEU A 130 -22.46 8.30 -22.83
N ILE A 131 -22.84 7.10 -23.29
CA ILE A 131 -22.23 5.84 -22.88
C ILE A 131 -20.81 5.72 -23.44
N ALA A 132 -20.62 5.92 -24.75
CA ALA A 132 -19.33 5.74 -25.42
C ALA A 132 -18.24 6.67 -24.86
N ARG A 133 -18.60 7.91 -24.51
CA ARG A 133 -17.65 8.89 -23.96
C ARG A 133 -17.56 8.88 -22.44
N GLN A 134 -18.38 8.08 -21.76
CA GLN A 134 -18.49 8.04 -20.30
C GLN A 134 -18.70 9.44 -19.73
N VAL A 135 -19.68 10.17 -20.29
CA VAL A 135 -19.89 11.58 -19.95
C VAL A 135 -20.38 11.74 -18.51
N VAL A 136 -21.31 10.89 -18.06
CA VAL A 136 -21.88 10.97 -16.71
C VAL A 136 -20.81 10.76 -15.63
N PRO A 137 -19.97 9.69 -15.68
CA PRO A 137 -18.84 9.55 -14.74
C PRO A 137 -17.91 10.76 -14.75
N LYS A 138 -17.47 11.23 -15.92
CA LYS A 138 -16.52 12.34 -16.01
C LYS A 138 -17.08 13.65 -15.45
N LEU A 139 -18.38 13.91 -15.65
CA LEU A 139 -19.03 15.08 -15.08
C LEU A 139 -19.18 14.95 -13.56
N ASN A 140 -19.43 13.74 -13.05
CA ASN A 140 -19.45 13.47 -11.60
C ASN A 140 -18.06 13.63 -10.98
N ASP A 141 -17.02 13.12 -11.62
CA ASP A 141 -15.62 13.30 -11.20
C ASP A 141 -15.24 14.78 -11.18
N LEU A 142 -15.69 15.55 -12.18
CA LEU A 142 -15.49 16.98 -12.22
C LEU A 142 -16.21 17.70 -11.07
N GLU A 143 -17.44 17.32 -10.73
CA GLU A 143 -18.13 17.87 -9.56
C GLU A 143 -17.39 17.53 -8.26
N SER A 144 -16.86 16.31 -8.12
CA SER A 144 -16.01 15.94 -6.98
C SER A 144 -14.75 16.81 -6.90
N LEU A 145 -14.07 17.04 -8.03
CA LEU A 145 -12.87 17.89 -8.08
C LEU A 145 -13.18 19.35 -7.75
N VAL A 146 -14.33 19.86 -8.19
CA VAL A 146 -14.78 21.23 -7.86
C VAL A 146 -15.11 21.32 -6.36
N ALA A 147 -15.78 20.32 -5.79
CA ALA A 147 -16.04 20.26 -4.36
C ALA A 147 -14.74 20.24 -3.54
N ASP A 148 -13.77 19.42 -3.92
CA ASP A 148 -12.46 19.37 -3.27
C ASP A 148 -11.70 20.70 -3.39
N ALA A 149 -11.72 21.33 -4.57
CA ALA A 149 -11.05 22.61 -4.80
C ALA A 149 -11.70 23.74 -3.99
N THR A 150 -13.03 23.75 -3.91
CA THR A 150 -13.76 24.73 -3.09
C THR A 150 -13.50 24.51 -1.60
N HIS A 151 -13.47 23.26 -1.14
CA HIS A 151 -13.07 22.92 0.23
C HIS A 151 -11.66 23.42 0.54
N ARG A 152 -10.67 23.12 -0.31
CA ARG A 152 -9.28 23.59 -0.15
C ARG A 152 -9.18 25.11 -0.08
N ARG A 153 -9.95 25.82 -0.91
CA ARG A 153 -10.00 27.29 -0.89
C ARG A 153 -10.61 27.86 0.39
N ILE A 154 -11.62 27.20 0.96
CA ILE A 154 -12.23 27.61 2.22
C ILE A 154 -11.31 27.32 3.40
N SER A 155 -10.61 26.18 3.38
CA SER A 155 -9.66 25.78 4.43
C SER A 155 -8.33 26.52 4.36
N SER A 156 -7.98 27.14 3.23
CA SER A 156 -6.73 27.88 3.07
C SER A 156 -6.78 29.28 3.69
N ALA A 157 -5.66 29.72 4.27
CA ALA A 157 -5.51 31.08 4.76
C ALA A 157 -5.73 32.13 3.63
N PRO A 158 -6.23 33.34 3.94
CA PRO A 158 -6.55 34.36 2.95
C PRO A 158 -5.34 34.88 2.16
N ASP A 159 -4.12 34.68 2.66
CA ASP A 159 -2.86 35.05 2.01
C ASP A 159 -2.12 33.85 1.37
N ALA A 160 -2.81 32.71 1.23
CA ALA A 160 -2.21 31.53 0.60
C ALA A 160 -1.92 31.82 -0.89
N PRO A 161 -0.72 31.47 -1.40
CA PRO A 161 -0.38 31.68 -2.79
C PRO A 161 -1.34 30.93 -3.71
N LYS A 162 -1.75 31.59 -4.79
CA LYS A 162 -2.67 31.01 -5.78
C LYS A 162 -2.03 29.75 -6.38
N PRO A 163 -2.76 28.64 -6.53
CA PRO A 163 -2.19 27.41 -7.07
C PRO A 163 -1.68 27.62 -8.49
N THR A 164 -0.42 27.26 -8.73
CA THR A 164 0.21 27.27 -10.04
C THR A 164 -0.49 26.24 -10.94
N PRO A 165 -0.90 26.62 -12.16
CA PRO A 165 -1.56 25.69 -13.04
C PRO A 165 -0.57 24.61 -13.52
N PRO A 166 -1.04 23.38 -13.79
CA PRO A 166 -0.17 22.22 -14.03
C PRO A 166 0.73 22.36 -15.27
N HIS A 167 0.36 23.18 -16.25
CA HIS A 167 1.17 23.42 -17.45
C HIS A 167 2.38 24.35 -17.21
N LEU A 168 2.40 25.07 -16.08
CA LEU A 168 3.56 25.87 -15.65
C LEU A 168 4.46 25.08 -14.67
N LEU A 169 4.05 23.87 -14.27
CA LEU A 169 4.76 23.08 -13.29
C LEU A 169 5.96 22.38 -13.95
N PRO A 170 7.17 22.48 -13.40
CA PRO A 170 8.32 21.77 -13.96
C PRO A 170 8.16 20.25 -13.76
N ALA A 171 8.72 19.48 -14.68
CA ALA A 171 8.58 18.02 -14.70
C ALA A 171 9.03 17.34 -13.38
N LYS A 172 10.08 17.87 -12.74
CA LYS A 172 10.57 17.35 -11.45
C LYS A 172 9.52 17.44 -10.33
N ASP A 173 8.72 18.50 -10.33
CA ASP A 173 7.73 18.75 -9.27
C ASP A 173 6.55 17.81 -9.48
N ILE A 174 6.13 17.59 -10.73
CA ILE A 174 5.11 16.61 -11.11
C ILE A 174 5.55 15.20 -10.66
N LEU A 175 6.77 14.81 -11.01
CA LEU A 175 7.31 13.50 -10.64
C LEU A 175 7.35 13.34 -9.12
N SER A 176 7.87 14.34 -8.40
CA SER A 176 7.94 14.30 -6.94
C SER A 176 6.56 14.21 -6.29
N ALA A 177 5.56 14.92 -6.82
CA ALA A 177 4.20 14.90 -6.33
C ALA A 177 3.52 13.53 -6.54
N HIS A 178 3.84 12.83 -7.63
CA HIS A 178 3.36 11.48 -7.87
C HIS A 178 4.07 10.42 -7.02
N LEU A 179 5.37 10.59 -6.75
CA LEU A 179 6.13 9.66 -5.90
C LEU A 179 5.89 9.89 -4.40
N ALA A 180 5.50 11.09 -3.98
CA ALA A 180 5.34 11.42 -2.57
C ALA A 180 4.33 10.50 -1.82
N PRO A 181 3.13 10.19 -2.35
CA PRO A 181 2.19 9.30 -1.67
C PRO A 181 2.71 7.88 -1.48
N SER A 182 3.37 7.31 -2.50
CA SER A 182 3.92 5.95 -2.39
C SER A 182 5.10 5.91 -1.43
N LEU A 183 6.00 6.91 -1.50
CA LEU A 183 7.13 7.04 -0.58
C LEU A 183 6.63 7.20 0.85
N ALA A 184 5.63 8.06 1.10
CA ALA A 184 5.05 8.25 2.43
C ALA A 184 4.45 6.95 2.99
N SER A 185 3.76 6.16 2.14
CA SER A 185 3.26 4.83 2.53
C SER A 185 4.41 3.88 2.92
N HIS A 186 5.45 3.78 2.09
CA HIS A 186 6.61 2.94 2.40
C HIS A 186 7.36 3.40 3.66
N GLN A 187 7.53 4.71 3.84
CA GLN A 187 8.16 5.28 5.03
C GLN A 187 7.38 4.94 6.30
N SER A 188 6.04 5.02 6.26
CA SER A 188 5.19 4.66 7.40
C SER A 188 5.34 3.18 7.77
N LEU A 189 5.39 2.30 6.77
CA LEU A 189 5.59 0.86 6.96
C LEU A 189 6.96 0.56 7.57
N LEU A 190 8.02 1.17 7.05
CA LEU A 190 9.38 0.97 7.56
C LEU A 190 9.53 1.50 8.98
N ASN A 191 8.94 2.66 9.29
CA ASN A 191 8.92 3.19 10.64
C ASN A 191 8.20 2.25 11.61
N ALA A 192 7.05 1.69 11.20
CA ALA A 192 6.34 0.71 12.01
C ALA A 192 7.20 -0.54 12.27
N LYS A 193 7.85 -1.10 11.24
CA LYS A 193 8.77 -2.24 11.38
C LYS A 193 9.95 -1.94 12.29
N LEU A 194 10.55 -0.76 12.14
CA LEU A 194 11.67 -0.32 12.98
C LEU A 194 11.23 -0.19 14.44
N GLN A 195 10.07 0.40 14.70
CA GLN A 195 9.52 0.53 16.04
C GLN A 195 9.22 -0.84 16.66
N THR A 196 8.65 -1.78 15.89
CA THR A 196 8.44 -3.15 16.33
C THR A 196 9.77 -3.86 16.63
N ALA A 197 10.79 -3.73 15.79
CA ALA A 197 12.09 -4.35 16.04
C ALA A 197 12.77 -3.77 17.29
N GLN A 198 12.70 -2.44 17.47
CA GLN A 198 13.23 -1.77 18.66
C GLN A 198 12.53 -2.20 19.94
N SER A 199 11.19 -2.37 19.92
CA SER A 199 10.47 -2.86 21.09
C SER A 199 10.84 -4.31 21.44
N HIS A 200 11.00 -5.18 20.44
CA HIS A 200 11.47 -6.56 20.67
C HIS A 200 12.89 -6.58 21.23
N ASN A 201 13.80 -5.77 20.67
CA ASN A 201 15.18 -5.69 21.17
C ASN A 201 15.23 -5.18 22.61
N ALA A 202 14.38 -4.21 22.99
CA ALA A 202 14.30 -3.73 24.36
C ALA A 202 13.85 -4.82 25.34
N ILE A 203 12.86 -5.63 24.95
CA ILE A 203 12.39 -6.77 25.77
C ILE A 203 13.48 -7.83 25.91
N LEU A 204 14.12 -8.21 24.81
CA LEU A 204 15.20 -9.21 24.83
C LEU A 204 16.40 -8.73 25.66
N TYR A 205 16.74 -7.45 25.58
CA TYR A 205 17.80 -6.87 26.39
C TYR A 205 17.50 -6.98 27.88
N GLU A 206 16.27 -6.68 28.29
CA GLU A 206 15.86 -6.78 29.70
C GLU A 206 15.87 -8.24 30.18
N GLN A 207 15.44 -9.18 29.36
CA GLN A 207 15.51 -10.62 29.67
C GLN A 207 16.96 -11.10 29.84
N ILE A 208 17.87 -10.70 28.94
CA ILE A 208 19.29 -11.05 29.07
C ILE A 208 19.88 -10.45 30.35
N ARG A 209 19.50 -9.22 30.69
CA ARG A 209 19.95 -8.56 31.91
C ARG A 209 19.47 -9.28 33.15
N SER A 210 18.19 -9.68 33.21
CA SER A 210 17.66 -10.44 34.34
C SER A 210 18.31 -11.81 34.47
N GLN A 211 18.50 -12.53 33.35
CA GLN A 211 19.19 -13.82 33.32
C GLN A 211 20.64 -13.71 33.81
N ARG A 212 21.37 -12.66 33.41
CA ARG A 212 22.74 -12.44 33.90
C ARG A 212 22.78 -12.18 35.40
N ALA A 213 21.84 -11.42 35.94
CA ALA A 213 21.75 -11.19 37.37
C ALA A 213 21.40 -12.47 38.15
N GLU A 214 20.52 -13.31 37.59
CA GLU A 214 20.17 -14.61 38.16
C GLU A 214 21.37 -15.57 38.15
N ILE A 215 22.12 -15.64 37.04
CA ILE A 215 23.34 -16.46 36.95
C ILE A 215 24.36 -16.02 38.01
N GLU A 216 24.59 -14.71 38.17
CA GLU A 216 25.52 -14.18 39.18
C GLU A 216 25.09 -14.59 40.60
N ALA A 217 23.79 -14.50 40.90
CA ALA A 217 23.26 -14.93 42.19
C ALA A 217 23.41 -16.44 42.42
N LEU A 218 23.13 -17.26 41.40
CA LEU A 218 23.28 -18.72 41.46
C LEU A 218 24.75 -19.11 41.63
N LEU A 219 25.67 -18.47 40.91
CA LEU A 219 27.11 -18.70 41.04
C LEU A 219 27.59 -18.33 42.45
N GLY A 220 27.18 -17.18 42.99
CA GLY A 220 27.50 -16.79 44.36
C GLY A 220 26.97 -17.79 45.40
N SER A 221 25.76 -18.34 45.19
CA SER A 221 25.21 -19.40 46.07
C SER A 221 26.01 -20.70 45.99
N LEU A 222 26.50 -21.06 44.81
CA LEU A 222 27.29 -22.27 44.58
C LEU A 222 28.70 -22.12 45.17
N GLU A 223 29.32 -20.95 45.02
CA GLU A 223 30.60 -20.64 45.67
C GLU A 223 30.50 -20.71 47.19
N ALA A 224 29.42 -20.17 47.77
CA ALA A 224 29.15 -20.27 49.20
C ALA A 224 28.99 -21.73 49.64
N ALA A 225 28.16 -22.52 48.95
CA ALA A 225 27.97 -23.95 49.26
C ALA A 225 29.26 -24.77 49.12
N VAL A 226 30.09 -24.49 48.10
CA VAL A 226 31.43 -25.11 47.95
C VAL A 226 32.34 -24.70 49.10
N GLY A 227 32.29 -23.44 49.53
CA GLY A 227 32.99 -22.93 50.72
C GLY A 227 32.56 -23.65 52.00
N ASP A 228 31.26 -23.88 52.16
CA ASP A 228 30.69 -24.60 53.31
C ASP A 228 31.12 -26.07 53.31
N VAL A 229 31.09 -26.76 52.16
CA VAL A 229 31.58 -28.15 52.04
C VAL A 229 33.07 -28.24 52.31
N ARG A 230 33.88 -27.30 51.81
CA ARG A 230 35.32 -27.24 52.11
C ARG A 230 35.57 -27.01 53.59
N SER A 231 34.79 -26.13 54.23
CA SER A 231 34.90 -25.83 55.65
C SER A 231 34.47 -27.02 56.51
N ALA A 232 33.38 -27.70 56.15
CA ALA A 232 32.93 -28.93 56.79
C ALA A 232 33.99 -30.04 56.66
N ASN A 233 34.58 -30.22 55.47
CA ASN A 233 35.66 -31.18 55.25
C ASN A 233 36.91 -30.84 56.09
N ALA A 234 37.29 -29.56 56.18
CA ALA A 234 38.40 -29.11 57.02
C ALA A 234 38.11 -29.33 58.53
N ALA A 235 36.86 -29.14 58.97
CA ALA A 235 36.45 -29.40 60.35
C ALA A 235 36.43 -30.90 60.70
N LEU A 236 36.12 -31.77 59.73
CA LEU A 236 36.13 -33.23 59.90
C LEU A 236 37.55 -33.82 59.84
N ALA A 237 38.51 -33.16 59.19
CA ALA A 237 39.90 -33.64 59.06
C ALA A 237 40.54 -34.18 60.36
N PRO A 238 40.49 -33.49 61.52
CA PRO A 238 41.08 -34.01 62.77
C PRO A 238 40.33 -35.23 63.35
N VAL A 239 39.03 -35.35 63.08
CA VAL A 239 38.19 -36.46 63.57
C VAL A 239 38.36 -37.69 62.68
N VAL A 240 38.62 -37.50 61.38
CA VAL A 240 38.85 -38.58 60.43
C VAL A 240 40.10 -39.39 60.81
N ASP A 241 41.18 -38.74 61.23
CA ASP A 241 42.40 -39.45 61.67
C ASP A 241 42.18 -40.24 62.97
N GLN A 242 41.38 -39.72 63.89
CA GLN A 242 41.01 -40.39 65.14
C GLN A 242 40.07 -41.58 64.88
N LEU A 243 39.06 -41.41 64.05
CA LEU A 243 38.12 -42.47 63.67
C LEU A 243 38.80 -43.56 62.84
N ALA A 244 39.80 -43.21 62.02
CA ALA A 244 40.63 -44.17 61.30
C ALA A 244 41.58 -44.95 62.22
N ALA A 245 41.98 -44.39 63.37
CA ALA A 245 42.72 -45.13 64.40
C ALA A 245 41.78 -46.08 65.15
N GLU A 246 40.62 -45.58 65.60
CA GLU A 246 39.61 -46.36 66.33
C GLU A 246 39.06 -47.52 65.48
N ALA A 247 38.79 -47.30 64.19
CA ALA A 247 38.36 -48.35 63.26
C ALA A 247 39.42 -49.45 63.06
N ARG A 248 40.72 -49.10 63.07
CA ARG A 248 41.81 -50.08 63.00
C ARG A 248 41.92 -50.90 64.29
N ASP A 249 41.66 -50.29 65.44
CA ASP A 249 41.65 -50.99 66.73
C ASP A 249 40.44 -51.94 66.86
N VAL A 250 39.27 -51.54 66.34
CA VAL A 250 38.07 -52.40 66.30
C VAL A 250 38.21 -53.57 65.31
N ASP A 251 38.76 -53.33 64.12
CA ASP A 251 38.99 -54.40 63.11
C ASP A 251 40.00 -55.45 63.62
N LYS A 252 40.99 -55.00 64.41
CA LYS A 252 41.94 -55.88 65.10
C LYS A 252 41.28 -56.69 66.21
N ALA A 253 40.29 -56.13 66.92
CA ALA A 253 39.52 -56.82 67.95
C ALA A 253 38.45 -57.79 67.41
N VAL A 254 38.01 -57.63 66.16
CA VAL A 254 37.08 -58.54 65.47
C VAL A 254 37.81 -59.71 64.79
N SER A 255 39.12 -59.61 64.59
CA SER A 255 39.96 -60.62 63.95
C SER A 255 40.69 -61.57 64.92
N GLU A 256 40.49 -61.43 66.24
CA GLU A 256 40.87 -62.38 67.30
C GLU A 256 39.67 -63.23 67.75
#